data_AF-A0AAD5X9D7-F1
#
_entry.id   AF-A0AAD5X9D7-F1
#
_cell.length_a   1.000
_cell.length_b   1.000
_cell.length_c   1.000
_cell.angle_alpha   90.00
_cell.angle_beta   90.00
_cell.angle_gamma   90.00
#
_symmetry.space_group_name_H-M   'P 1'
#
loop_
_entity.id
_entity.type
_entity.pdbx_description
1 polymer ?
#
loop_
_entity_poly.entity_id
_entity_poly.type
_entity_poly.pdbx_seq_one_letter_code
_entity_poly.pdbx_strand_id
1 'polypeptide(L)'
;MLTNPGKTSLRDLKIKTGVVRRKSLIGCFFVDLSRIAKELSSYQKEAEKQQARIDKLIAEGADDADVRKQREVLEETNLMFPDTKRRLAAAHKELVDLVAGVSAGDESITASEELAAAQQVLAEVTV
;
A
#
# COMPACT_ATOMS: atom_id res chain seq x y z
N MET A 1 24.45 -25.02 -38.14
CA MET A 1 24.31 -25.91 -36.99
C MET A 1 24.77 -25.17 -35.75
N LEU A 2 23.87 -25.06 -34.76
CA LEU A 2 24.09 -24.86 -33.33
C LEU A 2 24.83 -23.58 -32.89
N THR A 3 24.01 -22.59 -32.54
CA THR A 3 24.32 -21.48 -31.63
C THR A 3 25.04 -21.98 -30.38
N ASN A 4 26.22 -21.44 -30.11
CA ASN A 4 27.08 -21.78 -28.98
C ASN A 4 26.36 -21.49 -27.64
N PRO A 5 25.94 -22.50 -26.86
CA PRO A 5 25.22 -22.29 -25.62
C PRO A 5 26.22 -22.29 -24.46
N GLY A 6 27.02 -21.25 -24.30
CA GLY A 6 28.11 -21.37 -23.33
C GLY A 6 28.98 -20.15 -23.15
N LYS A 7 28.40 -19.07 -22.62
CA LYS A 7 29.05 -18.06 -21.78
C LYS A 7 28.01 -17.01 -21.34
N THR A 8 27.00 -17.43 -20.57
CA THR A 8 26.29 -16.46 -19.72
C THR A 8 27.32 -15.97 -18.71
N SER A 9 27.77 -14.71 -18.84
CA SER A 9 28.76 -14.17 -17.92
C SER A 9 28.19 -14.21 -16.50
N LEU A 10 29.03 -14.43 -15.47
CA LEU A 10 28.62 -14.24 -14.07
C LEU A 10 27.95 -12.88 -13.84
N ARG A 11 28.34 -11.86 -14.63
CA ARG A 11 27.71 -10.55 -14.66
C ARG A 11 26.27 -10.63 -15.15
N ASP A 12 26.01 -11.29 -16.28
CA ASP A 12 24.66 -11.45 -16.85
C ASP A 12 23.74 -12.24 -15.91
N LEU A 13 24.27 -13.27 -15.24
CA LEU A 13 23.51 -14.03 -14.25
C LEU A 13 23.15 -13.18 -13.03
N LYS A 14 24.09 -12.34 -12.55
CA LYS A 14 23.87 -11.44 -11.41
C LYS A 14 22.87 -10.32 -11.74
N ILE A 15 22.88 -9.83 -12.98
CA ILE A 15 21.89 -8.88 -13.50
C ILE A 15 20.52 -9.56 -13.55
N LYS A 16 20.39 -10.71 -14.25
CA LYS A 16 19.11 -11.43 -14.38
C LYS A 16 18.52 -11.86 -13.05
N THR A 17 19.32 -12.32 -12.10
CA THR A 17 18.86 -12.66 -10.74
C THR A 17 18.41 -11.41 -9.97
N GLY A 18 19.12 -10.28 -10.10
CA GLY A 18 18.68 -9.00 -9.55
C GLY A 18 17.38 -8.48 -10.17
N VAL A 19 17.17 -8.71 -11.47
CA VAL A 19 15.93 -8.38 -12.20
C VAL A 19 14.75 -9.21 -11.66
N VAL A 20 14.90 -10.53 -11.60
CA VAL A 20 13.84 -11.44 -11.09
C VAL A 20 13.49 -11.11 -9.64
N ARG A 21 14.50 -10.84 -8.81
CA ARG A 21 14.28 -10.47 -7.40
C ARG A 21 13.53 -9.14 -7.28
N ARG A 22 13.88 -8.12 -8.08
CA ARG A 22 13.15 -6.83 -8.12
C ARG A 22 11.72 -6.98 -8.61
N LYS A 23 11.49 -7.78 -9.67
CA LYS A 23 10.14 -8.08 -10.16
C LYS A 23 9.27 -8.74 -9.09
N SER A 24 9.82 -9.70 -8.35
CA SER A 24 9.14 -10.34 -7.22
C SER A 24 8.84 -9.36 -6.08
N LEU A 25 9.75 -8.41 -5.81
CA LEU A 25 9.57 -7.41 -4.76
C LEU A 25 8.45 -6.43 -5.12
N ILE A 26 8.43 -5.88 -6.35
CA ILE A 26 7.36 -4.99 -6.82
C ILE A 26 5.98 -5.63 -6.61
N GLY A 27 5.83 -6.91 -6.96
CA GLY A 27 4.58 -7.64 -6.76
C GLY A 27 4.16 -7.74 -5.28
N CYS A 28 5.11 -7.98 -4.37
CA CYS A 28 4.83 -8.03 -2.92
C CYS A 28 4.37 -6.65 -2.41
N PHE A 29 5.13 -5.60 -2.71
CA PHE A 29 4.83 -4.23 -2.26
C PHE A 29 3.52 -3.71 -2.83
N PHE A 30 3.17 -4.09 -4.07
CA PHE A 30 1.87 -3.79 -4.67
C PHE A 30 0.71 -4.39 -3.85
N VAL A 31 0.81 -5.68 -3.47
CA VAL A 31 -0.22 -6.36 -2.69
C VAL A 31 -0.34 -5.73 -1.30
N ASP A 32 0.79 -5.42 -0.67
CA ASP A 32 0.83 -4.79 0.65
C ASP A 32 0.19 -3.40 0.65
N LEU A 33 0.52 -2.55 -0.32
CA LEU A 33 -0.04 -1.20 -0.41
C LEU A 33 -1.56 -1.24 -0.63
N SER A 34 -2.02 -2.10 -1.54
CA SER A 34 -3.44 -2.31 -1.82
C SER A 34 -4.20 -2.83 -0.59
N ARG A 35 -3.55 -3.69 0.22
CA ARG A 35 -4.13 -4.22 1.44
C ARG A 35 -4.25 -3.14 2.52
N ILE A 36 -3.20 -2.36 2.76
CA ILE A 36 -3.20 -1.30 3.78
C ILE A 36 -4.22 -0.20 3.41
N ALA A 37 -4.36 0.14 2.12
CA ALA A 37 -5.37 1.08 1.66
C ALA A 37 -6.81 0.59 1.96
N LYS A 38 -7.08 -0.71 1.76
CA LYS A 38 -8.38 -1.32 2.11
C LYS A 38 -8.61 -1.35 3.63
N GLU A 39 -7.58 -1.63 4.42
CA GLU A 39 -7.65 -1.59 5.89
C GLU A 39 -8.02 -0.16 6.36
N LEU A 40 -7.37 0.87 5.82
CA LEU A 40 -7.66 2.27 6.14
C LEU A 40 -9.10 2.65 5.75
N SER A 41 -9.56 2.26 4.57
CA SER A 41 -10.94 2.50 4.13
C SER A 41 -11.96 1.81 5.04
N SER A 42 -11.67 0.61 5.53
CA SER A 42 -12.53 -0.10 6.48
C SER A 42 -12.63 0.66 7.80
N TYR A 43 -11.52 1.17 8.32
CA TYR A 43 -11.52 1.97 9.56
C TYR A 43 -12.26 3.29 9.38
N GLN A 44 -12.13 3.96 8.23
CA GLN A 44 -12.89 5.18 7.92
C GLN A 44 -14.39 4.94 7.95
N LYS A 45 -14.87 3.88 7.29
CA LYS A 45 -16.29 3.51 7.29
C LYS A 45 -16.81 3.19 8.69
N GLU A 46 -15.98 2.57 9.52
CA GLU A 46 -16.37 2.26 10.90
C GLU A 46 -16.46 3.53 11.75
N ALA A 47 -15.48 4.43 11.64
CA ALA A 47 -15.51 5.73 12.28
C ALA A 47 -16.73 6.58 11.85
N GLU A 48 -17.07 6.57 10.56
CA GLU A 48 -18.28 7.25 10.04
C GLU A 48 -19.57 6.69 10.64
N LYS A 49 -19.69 5.36 10.77
CA LYS A 49 -20.85 4.73 11.42
C LYS A 49 -20.96 5.09 12.89
N GLN A 50 -19.83 5.10 13.60
CA GLN A 50 -19.79 5.47 15.01
C GLN A 50 -20.15 6.95 15.19
N GLN A 51 -19.64 7.83 14.33
CA GLN A 51 -20.01 9.25 14.30
C GLN A 51 -21.51 9.43 14.02
N ALA A 52 -22.07 8.74 13.02
CA ALA A 52 -23.50 8.81 12.73
C ALA A 52 -24.37 8.31 13.90
N ARG A 53 -23.89 7.31 14.66
CA ARG A 53 -24.56 6.86 15.88
C ARG A 53 -24.51 7.92 16.98
N ILE A 54 -23.37 8.59 17.17
CA ILE A 54 -23.22 9.71 18.12
C ILE A 54 -24.17 10.86 17.74
N ASP A 55 -24.21 11.24 16.47
CA ASP A 55 -25.06 12.33 15.98
C ASP A 55 -26.54 12.00 16.19
N LYS A 56 -26.93 10.74 15.98
CA LYS A 56 -28.28 10.25 16.27
C LYS A 56 -28.61 10.32 17.76
N LEU A 57 -27.70 9.91 18.65
CA LEU A 57 -27.91 10.00 20.10
C LEU A 57 -28.06 11.45 20.56
N ILE A 58 -27.27 12.36 20.00
CA ILE A 58 -27.39 13.80 20.27
C ILE A 58 -28.74 14.32 19.78
N ALA A 59 -29.19 13.94 18.59
CA ALA A 59 -30.48 14.35 18.03
C ALA A 59 -31.68 13.79 18.82
N GLU A 60 -31.56 12.60 19.38
CA GLU A 60 -32.57 11.96 20.23
C GLU A 60 -32.59 12.52 21.66
N GLY A 61 -31.65 13.41 22.02
CA GLY A 61 -31.54 13.98 23.36
C GLY A 61 -31.12 12.94 24.42
N ALA A 62 -30.30 11.97 24.02
CA ALA A 62 -29.75 10.97 24.93
C ALA A 62 -28.86 11.62 26.00
N ASP A 63 -28.64 10.90 27.10
CA ASP A 63 -27.85 11.39 28.23
C ASP A 63 -26.38 11.67 27.83
N ASP A 64 -25.81 12.72 28.42
CA ASP A 64 -24.43 13.14 28.14
C ASP A 64 -23.41 12.04 28.47
N ALA A 65 -23.69 11.16 29.45
CA ALA A 65 -22.80 10.04 29.76
C ALA A 65 -22.78 9.00 28.63
N ASP A 66 -23.92 8.73 28.00
CA ASP A 66 -24.03 7.79 26.88
C ASP A 66 -23.32 8.34 25.64
N VAL A 67 -23.51 9.63 25.33
CA VAL A 67 -22.81 10.30 24.22
C VAL A 67 -21.30 10.31 24.45
N ARG A 68 -20.85 10.63 25.67
CA ARG A 68 -19.44 10.64 26.02
C ARG A 68 -18.80 9.26 25.86
N LYS A 69 -19.47 8.20 26.31
CA LYS A 69 -18.98 6.83 26.16
C LYS A 69 -18.83 6.43 24.69
N GLN A 70 -19.77 6.83 23.83
CA GLN A 70 -19.64 6.57 22.39
C GLN A 70 -18.51 7.38 21.75
N ARG A 71 -18.24 8.61 22.22
CA ARG A 71 -17.09 9.41 21.77
C ARG A 71 -15.76 8.77 22.15
N GLU A 72 -15.64 8.20 23.34
CA GLU A 72 -14.44 7.46 23.77
C GLU A 72 -14.17 6.27 22.84
N VAL A 73 -15.21 5.52 22.47
CA VAL A 73 -15.09 4.41 21.49
C VAL A 73 -14.66 4.90 20.10
N LEU A 74 -15.16 6.07 19.66
CA LEU A 74 -14.74 6.70 18.41
C LEU A 74 -13.27 7.12 18.46
N GLU A 75 -12.82 7.69 19.58
CA GLU A 75 -11.41 8.05 19.78
C GLU A 75 -10.51 6.81 19.73
N GLU A 76 -10.87 5.70 20.38
CA GLU A 76 -10.13 4.44 20.30
C GLU A 76 -9.97 3.95 18.85
N THR A 77 -11.04 4.04 18.05
CA THR A 77 -11.00 3.70 16.62
C THR A 77 -10.08 4.68 15.87
N ASN A 78 -10.11 5.96 16.23
CA ASN A 78 -9.28 6.98 15.59
C ASN A 78 -7.78 6.82 15.90
N LEU A 79 -7.42 6.27 17.06
CA LEU A 79 -6.03 6.00 17.44
C LEU A 79 -5.36 4.96 16.52
N MET A 80 -6.12 4.20 15.75
CA MET A 80 -5.60 3.23 14.77
C MET A 80 -5.20 3.88 13.43
N PHE A 81 -5.72 5.07 13.10
CA PHE A 81 -5.42 5.74 11.82
C PHE A 81 -3.95 6.16 11.68
N PRO A 82 -3.29 6.75 12.69
CA PRO A 82 -1.91 7.20 12.57
C PRO A 82 -0.93 6.08 12.19
N ASP A 83 -1.04 4.89 12.82
CA ASP A 83 -0.19 3.74 12.49
C ASP A 83 -0.44 3.25 11.06
N THR A 84 -1.71 3.08 10.69
CA THR A 84 -2.10 2.64 9.35
C THR A 84 -1.60 3.60 8.26
N LYS A 85 -1.73 4.91 8.48
CA LYS A 85 -1.20 5.95 7.57
C LYS A 85 0.33 5.90 7.47
N ARG A 86 1.02 5.74 8.60
CA ARG A 86 2.49 5.62 8.61
C ARG A 86 2.96 4.39 7.85
N ARG A 87 2.29 3.25 8.02
CA ARG A 87 2.59 2.01 7.29
C ARG A 87 2.32 2.15 5.80
N LEU A 88 1.21 2.82 5.43
CA LEU A 88 0.91 3.16 4.04
C LEU A 88 2.01 4.03 3.42
N ALA A 89 2.47 5.05 4.14
CA ALA A 89 3.52 5.97 3.68
C ALA A 89 4.86 5.27 3.47
N ALA A 90 5.22 4.36 4.38
CA ALA A 90 6.42 3.55 4.27
C ALA A 90 6.35 2.64 3.03
N ALA A 91 5.25 1.89 2.87
CA ALA A 91 5.06 0.99 1.73
C ALA A 91 5.01 1.77 0.39
N HIS A 92 4.38 2.94 0.38
CA HIS A 92 4.35 3.81 -0.81
C HIS A 92 5.76 4.28 -1.17
N LYS A 93 6.53 4.77 -0.19
CA LYS A 93 7.91 5.20 -0.43
C LYS A 93 8.79 4.06 -0.94
N GLU A 94 8.70 2.87 -0.34
CA GLU A 94 9.46 1.71 -0.77
C GLU A 94 9.11 1.30 -2.21
N LEU A 95 7.82 1.36 -2.59
CA LEU A 95 7.39 1.09 -3.97
C LEU A 95 7.90 2.17 -4.94
N VAL A 96 7.89 3.45 -4.57
CA VAL A 96 8.48 4.54 -5.37
C VAL A 96 9.98 4.31 -5.60
N ASP A 97 10.73 4.03 -4.54
CA ASP A 97 12.18 3.80 -4.61
C ASP A 97 12.50 2.59 -5.49
N LEU A 98 11.69 1.53 -5.41
CA LEU A 98 11.80 0.35 -6.27
C LEU A 98 11.51 0.65 -7.74
N VAL A 99 10.43 1.37 -8.04
CA VAL A 99 10.06 1.78 -9.41
C VAL A 99 11.16 2.66 -10.02
N ALA A 100 11.68 3.61 -9.25
CA ALA A 100 12.77 4.49 -9.68
C ALA A 100 14.06 3.70 -9.96
N GLY A 101 14.44 2.77 -9.07
CA GLY A 101 15.63 1.93 -9.23
C GLY A 101 15.54 0.92 -10.37
N VAL A 102 14.33 0.59 -10.83
CA VAL A 102 14.09 -0.33 -11.94
C VAL A 102 14.13 0.40 -13.29
N SER A 103 13.58 1.61 -13.34
CA SER A 103 13.60 2.50 -14.52
C SER A 103 15.03 2.84 -14.99
N ALA A 104 16.01 2.82 -14.08
CA ALA A 104 17.41 3.15 -14.38
C ALA A 104 18.24 1.95 -14.92
N GLY A 105 17.70 0.73 -14.95
CA GLY A 105 18.50 -0.48 -15.05
C GLY A 105 18.29 -1.39 -16.27
N ASP A 106 17.09 -1.48 -16.85
CA ASP A 106 16.81 -2.43 -17.96
C ASP A 106 15.44 -2.20 -18.62
N GLU A 107 15.39 -2.13 -19.95
CA GLU A 107 14.16 -1.95 -20.76
C GLU A 107 13.17 -3.15 -20.65
N SER A 108 13.67 -4.34 -20.28
CA SER A 108 12.82 -5.54 -20.18
C SER A 108 11.83 -5.50 -19.02
N ILE A 109 12.07 -4.67 -17.99
CA ILE A 109 11.17 -4.50 -16.85
C ILE A 109 10.28 -3.26 -17.04
N THR A 110 10.75 -2.24 -17.75
CA THR A 110 9.98 -1.01 -17.99
C THR A 110 8.72 -1.26 -18.83
N ALA A 111 8.70 -2.32 -19.64
CA ALA A 111 7.52 -2.77 -20.39
C ALA A 111 6.67 -3.82 -19.65
N SER A 112 7.00 -4.16 -18.40
CA SER A 112 6.29 -5.18 -17.63
C SER A 112 4.97 -4.64 -17.09
N GLU A 113 3.89 -5.41 -17.21
CA GLU A 113 2.55 -5.06 -16.69
C GLU A 113 2.58 -4.73 -15.19
N GLU A 114 3.46 -5.39 -14.44
CA GLU A 114 3.63 -5.20 -13.00
C GLU A 114 4.18 -3.80 -12.66
N LEU A 115 5.01 -3.20 -13.52
CA LEU A 115 5.50 -1.84 -13.31
C LEU A 115 4.40 -0.81 -13.59
N ALA A 116 3.63 -1.01 -14.66
CA ALA A 116 2.49 -0.16 -14.99
C ALA A 116 1.42 -0.23 -13.89
N ALA A 117 1.10 -1.43 -13.40
CA ALA A 117 0.19 -1.62 -12.28
C ALA A 117 0.70 -0.97 -10.99
N ALA A 118 2.00 -1.09 -10.68
CA ALA A 118 2.61 -0.41 -9.54
C ALA A 118 2.50 1.12 -9.66
N GLN A 119 2.79 1.69 -10.83
CA GLN A 119 2.64 3.13 -11.09
C GLN A 119 1.19 3.61 -10.95
N GLN A 120 0.23 2.81 -11.43
CA GLN A 120 -1.19 3.11 -11.28
C GLN A 120 -1.60 3.15 -9.80
N VAL A 121 -1.17 2.17 -9.00
CA VAL A 121 -1.48 2.17 -7.56
C VAL A 121 -0.79 3.32 -6.83
N LEU A 122 0.45 3.66 -7.18
CA LEU A 122 1.12 4.86 -6.65
C LEU A 122 0.34 6.14 -6.97
N ALA A 123 -0.33 6.23 -8.12
CA ALA A 123 -1.18 7.36 -8.47
C ALA A 123 -2.53 7.35 -7.72
N GLU A 124 -3.09 6.17 -7.46
CA GLU A 124 -4.37 6.02 -6.75
C GLU A 124 -4.22 6.22 -5.23
N VAL A 125 -3.13 5.72 -4.66
CA VAL A 125 -2.82 5.79 -3.23
C VAL A 125 -2.05 7.08 -2.95
N THR A 126 -2.79 8.17 -2.70
CA THR A 126 -2.20 9.41 -2.20
C THR A 126 -1.99 9.29 -0.69
N VAL A 127 -0.74 9.46 -0.22
CA VAL A 127 -0.37 9.33 1.19
C VAL A 127 -0.08 10.66 1.86
#